data_AF-D8QEB0-F1
#
_entry.id   AF-D8QEB0-F1
#
_cell.length_a   1.000
_cell.length_b   1.000
_cell.length_c   1.000
_cell.angle_alpha   90.00
_cell.angle_beta   90.00
_cell.angle_gamma   90.00
#
_symmetry.space_group_name_H-M   'P 1'
#
loop_
_entity.id
_entity.type
_entity.pdbx_description
1 polymer ?
#
loop_
_entity_poly.entity_id
_entity_poly.type
_entity_poly.pdbx_seq_one_letter_code
_entity_poly.pdbx_strand_id
1 'polypeptide(L)'
;MGRLRSTSGAAPLASYPAHEHSRAPEFYGFVAWTSTYLLFVLFLLWALLPDSAIVYLGIDWYPNREWALLLPSYTIVLVLLTYFTYLALALFGQPAFSSATTITDSYARYPPRGHSSSLETAAAELLDAPITVVNKALYF
;
A
#
# COMPACT_ATOMS: atom_id res chain seq x y z
N MET A 1 -56.19 20.36 34.84
CA MET A 1 -55.13 21.27 34.34
C MET A 1 -53.81 20.52 34.38
N GLY A 2 -53.22 20.24 33.22
CA GLY A 2 -51.91 19.58 33.13
C GLY A 2 -51.42 19.58 31.69
N ARG A 3 -50.82 20.69 31.24
CA ARG A 3 -50.19 20.79 29.91
C ARG A 3 -48.92 19.94 29.92
N LEU A 4 -48.86 18.89 29.10
CA LEU A 4 -47.61 18.19 28.83
C LEU A 4 -46.78 19.03 27.84
N ARG A 5 -45.63 19.51 28.32
CA ARG A 5 -44.60 20.18 27.52
C ARG A 5 -43.96 19.18 26.57
N SER A 6 -43.77 19.65 25.34
CA SER A 6 -42.92 19.11 24.29
C SER A 6 -41.52 18.73 24.79
N THR A 7 -41.04 17.55 24.38
CA THR A 7 -39.62 17.34 24.10
C THR A 7 -39.51 16.60 22.78
N SER A 8 -39.47 17.36 21.70
CA SER A 8 -38.93 16.93 20.41
C SER A 8 -37.56 16.32 20.64
N GLY A 9 -37.45 15.00 20.52
CA GLY A 9 -36.17 14.29 20.49
C GLY A 9 -35.45 14.58 19.18
N ALA A 10 -34.98 15.82 19.01
CA ALA A 10 -34.01 16.17 18.00
C ALA A 10 -32.66 15.61 18.47
N ALA A 11 -32.43 14.32 18.20
CA ALA A 11 -31.07 13.80 18.21
C ALA A 11 -30.25 14.68 17.26
N PRO A 12 -29.06 15.16 17.66
CA PRO A 12 -28.17 15.80 16.71
C PRO A 12 -27.78 14.73 15.69
N LEU A 13 -28.41 14.78 14.51
CA LEU A 13 -27.94 14.05 13.34
C LEU A 13 -26.48 14.45 13.18
N ALA A 14 -25.57 13.48 13.27
CA ALA A 14 -24.19 13.71 12.94
C ALA A 14 -24.17 14.34 11.54
N SER A 15 -23.75 15.59 11.44
CA SER A 15 -23.44 16.22 10.17
C SER A 15 -22.23 15.48 9.62
N TYR A 16 -22.48 14.43 8.82
CA TYR A 16 -21.45 13.85 7.99
C TYR A 16 -20.84 15.00 7.20
N PRO A 17 -19.51 15.19 7.22
CA PRO A 17 -18.92 16.13 6.29
C PRO A 17 -19.38 15.69 4.90
N ALA A 18 -20.07 16.59 4.19
CA ALA A 18 -20.30 16.40 2.78
C ALA A 18 -18.89 16.41 2.17
N HIS A 19 -18.33 15.21 1.99
CA HIS A 19 -17.13 15.05 1.19
C HIS A 19 -17.53 15.51 -0.20
N GLU A 20 -17.25 16.79 -0.49
CA GLU A 20 -17.16 17.25 -1.87
C GLU A 20 -16.07 16.39 -2.50
N HIS A 21 -16.51 15.35 -3.20
CA HIS A 21 -15.67 14.59 -4.09
C HIS A 21 -15.31 15.55 -5.22
N SER A 22 -14.27 16.36 -4.99
CA SER A 22 -13.68 17.18 -6.01
C SER A 22 -13.29 16.22 -7.12
N ARG A 23 -13.98 16.25 -8.26
CA ARG A 23 -13.69 15.40 -9.43
C ARG A 23 -12.33 15.68 -10.05
N ALA A 24 -11.61 16.69 -9.56
CA ALA A 24 -10.34 17.14 -10.09
C ALA A 24 -9.30 15.99 -10.24
N PRO A 25 -9.09 15.09 -9.27
CA PRO A 25 -8.13 13.99 -9.40
C PRO A 25 -8.45 13.01 -10.53
N GLU A 26 -9.74 12.78 -10.81
CA GLU A 26 -10.21 11.86 -11.86
C GLU A 26 -9.89 12.42 -13.25
N PHE A 27 -10.07 13.72 -13.45
CA PHE A 27 -9.74 14.41 -14.70
C PHE A 27 -8.22 14.46 -14.93
N TYR A 28 -7.41 14.72 -13.90
CA TYR A 28 -5.96 14.69 -14.04
C TYR A 28 -5.45 13.30 -14.40
N GLY A 29 -6.01 12.24 -13.79
CA GLY A 29 -5.69 10.86 -14.13
C GLY A 29 -5.99 10.54 -15.59
N PHE A 30 -7.16 10.94 -16.09
CA PHE A 30 -7.54 10.73 -17.50
C PHE A 30 -6.61 11.45 -18.48
N VAL A 31 -6.30 12.72 -18.22
CA VAL A 31 -5.41 13.52 -19.06
C VAL A 31 -3.99 12.96 -19.03
N ALA A 32 -3.48 12.59 -17.85
CA ALA A 32 -2.16 11.97 -17.70
C ALA A 32 -2.08 10.63 -18.42
N TRP A 33 -3.10 9.78 -18.31
CA TRP A 33 -3.15 8.48 -18.98
C TRP A 33 -3.20 8.63 -20.50
N THR A 34 -4.10 9.48 -21.01
CA THR A 34 -4.27 9.72 -22.45
C THR A 34 -3.00 10.32 -23.05
N SER A 35 -2.40 11.32 -22.39
CA SER A 35 -1.16 11.95 -22.86
C SER A 35 0.03 10.99 -22.82
N THR A 36 0.14 10.16 -21.79
CA THR A 36 1.19 9.14 -21.68
C THR A 36 1.06 8.09 -22.79
N TYR A 37 -0.16 7.61 -23.07
CA TYR A 37 -0.38 6.66 -24.16
C TYR A 37 -0.09 7.27 -25.53
N LEU A 38 -0.50 8.52 -25.76
CA LEU A 38 -0.22 9.25 -26.99
C LEU A 38 1.29 9.40 -27.20
N LEU A 39 2.01 9.86 -26.18
CA LEU A 39 3.48 9.99 -26.22
C LEU A 39 4.16 8.64 -26.42
N PHE A 40 3.65 7.58 -25.80
CA PHE A 40 4.18 6.22 -25.97
C PHE A 40 4.00 5.71 -27.40
N VAL A 41 2.84 5.94 -28.02
CA VAL A 41 2.62 5.59 -29.44
C VAL A 41 3.54 6.40 -30.35
N LEU A 42 3.70 7.71 -30.11
CA LEU A 42 4.66 8.53 -30.85
C LEU A 42 6.10 8.03 -30.69
N PHE A 43 6.49 7.64 -29.47
CA PHE A 43 7.79 7.05 -29.20
C PHE A 43 8.00 5.74 -29.96
N LEU A 44 7.01 4.84 -29.97
CA LEU A 44 7.08 3.59 -30.73
C LEU A 44 7.15 3.84 -32.24
N LEU A 45 6.36 4.77 -32.75
CA LEU A 45 6.40 5.16 -34.17
C LEU A 45 7.79 5.69 -34.52
N TRP A 46 8.36 6.58 -33.72
CA TRP A 46 9.70 7.10 -33.92
C TRP A 46 10.78 6.01 -33.84
N ALA A 47 10.66 5.06 -32.90
CA ALA A 47 11.61 3.97 -32.71
C ALA A 47 11.57 2.93 -33.85
N LEU A 48 10.38 2.63 -34.40
CA LEU A 48 10.17 1.56 -35.37
C LEU A 48 10.15 2.01 -36.83
N LEU A 49 9.81 3.27 -37.13
CA LEU A 49 9.78 3.76 -38.51
C LEU A 49 11.19 3.83 -39.12
N PRO A 50 11.34 3.52 -40.43
CA PRO A 50 12.60 3.72 -41.15
C PRO A 50 12.90 5.21 -41.36
N ASP A 51 14.19 5.55 -41.52
CA ASP A 51 14.66 6.94 -41.66
C ASP A 51 13.98 7.70 -42.80
N SER A 52 13.71 7.00 -43.90
CA SER A 52 13.02 7.57 -45.06
C SER A 52 11.63 8.12 -44.72
N ALA A 53 10.90 7.48 -43.80
CA ALA A 53 9.57 7.94 -43.40
C ALA A 53 9.63 9.16 -42.47
N ILE A 54 10.66 9.26 -41.62
CA ILE A 54 10.87 10.38 -40.69
C ILE A 54 11.32 11.63 -41.46
N VAL A 55 12.25 11.46 -42.40
CA VAL A 55 12.72 12.55 -43.27
C VAL A 55 11.60 13.04 -44.19
N TYR A 56 10.74 12.13 -44.69
CA TYR A 56 9.54 12.52 -45.46
C TYR A 56 8.54 13.35 -44.63
N LEU A 57 8.51 13.14 -43.31
CA LEU A 57 7.72 13.93 -42.38
C LEU A 57 8.30 15.35 -42.13
N GLY A 58 9.47 15.67 -42.71
CA GLY A 58 10.14 16.96 -42.57
C GLY A 58 11.03 17.09 -41.31
N ILE A 59 11.40 15.97 -40.70
CA ILE A 59 12.24 15.94 -39.50
C ILE A 59 13.68 15.57 -39.92
N ASP A 60 14.49 16.59 -40.19
CA ASP A 60 15.88 16.40 -40.63
C ASP A 60 16.86 16.13 -39.48
N TRP A 61 16.47 16.48 -38.24
CA TRP A 61 17.30 16.26 -37.06
C TRP A 61 16.52 15.57 -35.94
N TYR A 62 16.98 14.40 -35.53
CA TYR A 62 16.47 13.65 -34.39
C TYR A 62 17.63 12.96 -33.63
N PRO A 63 17.50 12.70 -32.31
CA PRO A 63 18.57 12.09 -31.52
C PRO A 63 18.86 10.64 -31.96
N ASN A 64 20.06 10.11 -31.69
CA ASN A 64 20.46 8.77 -32.14
C ASN A 64 19.40 7.68 -31.80
N ARG A 65 19.12 6.76 -32.73
CA ARG A 65 18.12 5.69 -32.55
C ARG A 65 18.40 4.78 -31.36
N GLU A 66 19.65 4.72 -30.91
CA GLU A 66 20.06 3.97 -29.71
C GLU A 66 19.26 4.37 -28.45
N TRP A 67 18.80 5.62 -28.37
CA TRP A 67 17.96 6.09 -27.26
C TRP A 67 16.63 5.30 -27.14
N ALA A 68 16.13 4.74 -28.24
CA ALA A 68 14.95 3.88 -28.22
C ALA A 68 15.17 2.58 -27.43
N LEU A 69 16.41 2.08 -27.36
CA LEU A 69 16.80 0.91 -26.58
C LEU A 69 17.31 1.28 -25.18
N LEU A 70 18.03 2.39 -25.07
CA LEU A 70 18.58 2.87 -23.80
C LEU A 70 17.45 3.20 -22.81
N LEU A 71 16.41 3.92 -23.23
CA LEU A 71 15.28 4.25 -22.34
C LEU A 71 14.63 3.02 -21.68
N PRO A 72 14.13 2.02 -22.41
CA PRO A 72 13.52 0.85 -21.79
C PRO A 72 14.52 0.04 -20.95
N SER A 73 15.77 -0.10 -21.38
CA SER A 73 16.77 -0.83 -20.58
C SER A 73 17.08 -0.14 -19.25
N TYR A 74 17.29 1.19 -19.24
CA TYR A 74 17.49 1.94 -18.01
C TYR A 74 16.26 1.92 -17.09
N THR A 75 15.03 1.94 -17.65
CA THR A 75 13.82 1.84 -16.81
C THR A 75 13.75 0.52 -16.05
N ILE A 76 14.10 -0.60 -16.70
CA ILE A 76 14.15 -1.92 -16.04
C ILE A 76 15.20 -1.91 -14.91
N VAL A 77 16.39 -1.35 -15.19
CA VAL A 77 17.46 -1.24 -14.19
C VAL A 77 17.01 -0.39 -13.00
N LEU A 78 16.34 0.74 -13.22
CA LEU A 78 15.82 1.60 -12.15
C LEU A 78 14.74 0.90 -11.31
N VAL A 79 13.84 0.14 -11.94
CA VAL A 79 12.82 -0.64 -11.24
C VAL A 79 13.49 -1.69 -10.35
N LEU A 80 14.43 -2.47 -10.89
CA LEU A 80 15.18 -3.46 -10.13
C LEU A 80 15.95 -2.82 -8.98
N LEU A 81 16.65 -1.72 -9.26
CA LEU A 81 17.40 -0.97 -8.25
C LEU A 81 16.48 -0.52 -7.11
N THR A 82 15.30 0.01 -7.42
CA THR A 82 14.31 0.43 -6.41
C THR A 82 13.90 -0.73 -5.50
N TYR A 83 13.64 -1.92 -6.07
CA TYR A 83 13.31 -3.12 -5.28
C TYR A 83 14.48 -3.58 -4.42
N PHE A 84 15.70 -3.60 -4.96
CA PHE A 84 16.90 -3.97 -4.19
C PHE A 84 17.16 -2.98 -3.06
N THR A 85 17.01 -1.68 -3.32
CA THR A 85 17.14 -0.64 -2.30
C THR A 85 16.07 -0.80 -1.22
N TYR A 86 14.81 -1.03 -1.59
CA TYR A 86 13.73 -1.31 -0.64
C TYR A 86 14.02 -2.55 0.22
N LEU A 87 14.47 -3.64 -0.40
CA LEU A 87 14.87 -4.85 0.31
C LEU A 87 16.02 -4.57 1.29
N ALA A 88 17.06 -3.84 0.85
CA ALA A 88 18.18 -3.47 1.70
C ALA A 88 17.74 -2.62 2.89
N LEU A 89 16.83 -1.66 2.68
CA LEU A 89 16.22 -0.84 3.74
C LEU A 89 15.40 -1.70 4.71
N ALA A 90 14.61 -2.64 4.20
CA ALA A 90 13.81 -3.54 5.03
C ALA A 90 14.70 -4.45 5.91
N LEU A 91 15.80 -4.95 5.36
CA LEU A 91 16.79 -5.74 6.12
C LEU A 91 17.53 -4.88 7.14
N PHE A 92 17.89 -3.63 6.78
CA PHE A 92 18.54 -2.69 7.68
C PHE A 92 17.63 -2.28 8.85
N GLY A 93 16.31 -2.20 8.62
CA GLY A 93 15.31 -1.83 9.63
C GLY A 93 14.86 -2.96 10.55
N GLN A 94 15.35 -4.19 10.38
CA GLN A 94 14.93 -5.34 11.20
C GLN A 94 15.56 -5.27 12.61
N PRO A 95 14.78 -5.46 13.70
CA PRO A 95 15.32 -5.61 15.05
C PRO A 95 16.18 -6.88 15.17
N ALA A 96 17.01 -6.94 16.21
CA ALA A 96 17.92 -8.08 16.45
C ALA A 96 17.15 -9.42 16.39
N PHE A 97 17.74 -10.44 15.75
CA PHE A 97 17.13 -11.76 15.57
C PHE A 97 16.75 -12.47 16.89
N SER A 98 17.35 -12.05 18.01
CA SER A 98 17.04 -12.55 19.35
C SER A 98 15.87 -11.85 20.05
N SER A 99 15.33 -10.77 19.46
CA SER A 99 14.23 -10.02 20.05
C SER A 99 12.87 -10.63 19.70
N ALA A 100 12.03 -10.86 20.70
CA ALA A 100 10.66 -11.30 20.50
C ALA A 100 9.82 -10.27 19.73
N THR A 101 10.20 -8.99 19.72
CA THR A 101 9.50 -7.95 18.94
C THR A 101 9.52 -8.16 17.42
N THR A 102 10.36 -9.08 16.91
CA THR A 102 10.33 -9.48 15.49
C THR A 102 9.07 -10.29 15.14
N ILE A 103 8.53 -11.05 16.10
CA ILE A 103 7.35 -11.91 15.93
C ILE A 103 6.11 -11.29 16.58
N THR A 104 6.32 -10.38 17.54
CA THR A 104 5.29 -9.95 18.48
C THR A 104 5.15 -8.42 18.42
N ASP A 105 3.90 -7.93 18.37
CA ASP A 105 3.58 -6.50 18.35
C ASP A 105 3.19 -5.99 19.75
N SER A 106 2.82 -4.71 19.86
CA SER A 106 2.39 -4.12 21.14
C SER A 106 1.07 -4.67 21.67
N TYR A 107 0.31 -5.39 20.85
CA TYR A 107 -0.98 -5.96 21.23
C TYR A 107 -0.88 -7.44 21.61
N ALA A 108 0.24 -8.09 21.33
CA ALA A 108 0.48 -9.48 21.71
C ALA A 108 0.43 -9.67 23.23
N ARG A 109 -0.47 -10.55 23.71
CA ARG A 109 -0.69 -10.79 25.14
C ARG A 109 -0.13 -12.14 25.57
N TYR A 110 1.09 -12.15 26.09
CA TYR A 110 1.71 -13.38 26.60
C TYR A 110 1.34 -13.67 28.05
N PRO A 111 1.18 -14.95 28.43
CA PRO A 111 1.08 -15.33 29.82
C PRO A 111 2.40 -15.02 30.58
N PRO A 112 2.35 -14.52 31.83
CA PRO A 112 3.53 -14.25 32.62
C PRO A 112 4.40 -15.50 32.79
N ARG A 113 5.70 -15.40 32.47
CA ARG A 113 6.65 -16.51 32.69
C ARG A 113 6.69 -16.86 34.19
N GLY A 114 6.23 -18.06 34.55
CA GLY A 114 6.34 -18.61 35.91
C GLY A 114 5.03 -18.89 36.65
N HIS A 115 3.87 -18.53 36.11
CA HIS A 115 2.57 -18.78 36.75
C HIS A 115 1.72 -19.73 35.89
N SER A 116 2.09 -21.01 35.85
CA SER A 116 1.42 -22.04 35.03
C SER A 116 0.28 -22.78 35.74
N SER A 117 0.05 -22.52 37.03
CA SER A 117 -0.85 -23.33 37.85
C SER A 117 -2.28 -22.79 37.99
N SER A 118 -2.59 -21.56 37.56
CA SER A 118 -3.91 -20.96 37.82
C SER A 118 -4.47 -20.10 36.67
N LEU A 119 -4.02 -20.33 35.42
CA LEU A 119 -4.66 -19.68 34.28
C LEU A 119 -6.05 -20.27 34.13
N GLU A 120 -7.07 -19.56 34.64
CA GLU A 120 -8.45 -19.91 34.37
C GLU A 120 -8.66 -19.99 32.86
N THR A 121 -9.44 -20.97 32.41
CA THR A 121 -9.71 -21.27 31.00
C THR A 121 -10.12 -20.02 30.20
N ALA A 122 -10.86 -19.10 30.83
CA ALA A 122 -11.26 -17.81 30.24
C ALA A 122 -10.10 -16.81 30.07
N ALA A 123 -9.08 -16.85 30.93
CA ALA A 123 -7.87 -16.05 30.78
C ALA A 123 -6.92 -16.64 29.72
N ALA A 124 -6.92 -17.96 29.52
CA ALA A 124 -6.20 -18.58 28.40
C ALA A 124 -6.84 -18.24 27.04
N GLU A 125 -8.16 -18.04 26.99
CA GLU A 125 -8.89 -17.61 25.78
C GLU A 125 -8.62 -16.14 25.42
N LEU A 126 -8.30 -15.30 26.41
CA LEU A 126 -8.01 -13.86 26.23
C LEU A 126 -6.52 -13.55 25.97
N LEU A 127 -5.64 -14.54 26.10
CA LEU A 127 -4.19 -14.42 25.92
C LEU A 127 -3.74 -15.14 24.65
N ASP A 128 -2.67 -14.65 24.01
CA ASP A 128 -1.99 -15.33 22.90
C ASP A 128 -1.12 -16.47 23.45
N ALA A 129 -1.77 -17.42 24.13
CA ALA A 129 -1.13 -18.57 24.73
C ALA A 129 -0.79 -19.61 23.65
N PRO A 130 0.37 -20.29 23.75
CA PRO A 130 0.69 -21.38 22.84
C PRO A 130 -0.34 -22.51 22.98
N ILE A 131 -0.64 -23.18 21.86
CA ILE A 131 -1.70 -24.20 21.79
C ILE A 131 -1.56 -25.32 22.82
N THR A 132 -0.33 -25.63 23.24
CA THR A 132 -0.05 -26.61 24.31
C THR A 132 -0.63 -26.19 25.66
N VAL A 133 -0.62 -24.89 25.99
CA VAL A 133 -1.19 -24.35 27.23
C VAL A 133 -2.72 -24.35 27.16
N VAL A 134 -3.27 -23.95 26.02
CA VAL A 134 -4.73 -23.95 25.78
C VAL A 134 -5.31 -25.36 25.89
N ASN A 135 -4.67 -26.35 25.25
CA ASN A 135 -5.12 -27.74 25.31
C ASN A 135 -5.07 -28.30 26.73
N LYS A 136 -4.05 -27.94 27.52
CA LYS A 136 -3.97 -28.36 28.92
C LYS A 136 -5.05 -27.72 29.79
N ALA A 137 -5.46 -26.48 29.51
CA ALA A 137 -6.50 -25.78 30.28
C ALA A 137 -7.94 -26.17 29.90
N LEU A 138 -8.16 -26.68 28.69
CA LEU A 138 -9.49 -27.07 28.19
C LEU A 138 -9.80 -28.56 28.36
N TYR A 139 -8.78 -29.42 28.24
CA TYR A 139 -8.97 -30.87 28.16
C TYR A 139 -8.35 -31.67 29.32
N PHE A 140 -7.72 -31.02 30.30
CA PHE A 140 -7.11 -31.65 31.46
C PHE A 140 -7.38 -30.91 32.77
#